data_AF-A0A7V1BY92-F1
#
_entry.id   AF-A0A7V1BY92-F1
#
_cell.length_a   1.000
_cell.length_b   1.000
_cell.length_c   1.000
_cell.angle_alpha   90.00
_cell.angle_beta   90.00
_cell.angle_gamma   90.00
#
_symmetry.space_group_name_H-M   'P 1'
#
loop_
_entity.id
_entity.type
_entity.pdbx_description
1 polymer ?
#
loop_
_entity_poly.entity_id
_entity_poly.type
_entity_poly.pdbx_seq_one_letter_code
_entity_poly.pdbx_strand_id
1 'polypeptide(L)'
;MRHLIKFSIIISSILFLVLTINTDAFSVDTCVDCHKDKKFRVQNKKLFDYYTNWKGSIHDVAGVSCHDCHGGNPDQAQKEKAHVKHHSHADESSMVFYKNIHGNCGKCHEKVYGNFIESKHYKNLIKTGRGPACVTCHGSVVTNV
;
A
#
# COMPACT_ATOMS: atom_id res chain seq x y z
N MET A 1 -27.81 -3.90 -52.87
CA MET A 1 -28.51 -3.65 -51.59
C MET A 1 -28.27 -4.75 -50.54
N ARG A 2 -28.44 -6.04 -50.86
CA ARG A 2 -28.33 -7.17 -49.90
C ARG A 2 -26.89 -7.45 -49.38
N HIS A 3 -25.86 -7.08 -50.15
CA HIS A 3 -24.44 -7.20 -49.74
C HIS A 3 -23.94 -6.04 -48.86
N LEU A 4 -24.50 -4.83 -49.02
CA LEU A 4 -24.18 -3.66 -48.19
C LEU A 4 -24.70 -3.83 -46.75
N ILE A 5 -25.85 -4.48 -46.58
CA ILE A 5 -26.45 -4.78 -45.27
C ILE A 5 -25.60 -5.81 -44.49
N LYS A 6 -25.02 -6.81 -45.16
CA LYS A 6 -24.15 -7.82 -44.52
C LYS A 6 -22.83 -7.22 -44.02
N PHE A 7 -22.25 -6.26 -44.75
CA PHE A 7 -21.05 -5.54 -44.32
C PHE A 7 -21.33 -4.62 -43.11
N SER A 8 -22.50 -3.99 -43.06
CA SER A 8 -22.91 -3.13 -41.96
C SER A 8 -23.15 -3.89 -40.64
N ILE A 9 -23.60 -5.16 -40.72
CA ILE A 9 -23.82 -6.02 -39.55
C ILE A 9 -22.49 -6.49 -38.95
N ILE A 10 -21.49 -6.83 -39.79
CA ILE A 10 -20.18 -7.30 -39.32
C ILE A 10 -19.40 -6.17 -38.63
N ILE A 11 -19.46 -4.94 -39.14
CA ILE A 11 -18.81 -3.77 -38.53
C ILE A 11 -19.50 -3.40 -37.19
N SER A 12 -20.83 -3.53 -37.10
CA SER A 12 -21.57 -3.28 -35.85
C SER A 12 -21.26 -4.31 -34.76
N SER A 13 -21.02 -5.58 -35.12
CA SER A 13 -20.67 -6.63 -34.16
C SER A 13 -19.23 -6.53 -33.65
N ILE A 14 -18.29 -6.03 -34.46
CA ILE A 14 -16.90 -5.80 -34.02
C ILE A 14 -16.82 -4.58 -33.08
N LEU A 15 -17.60 -3.52 -33.34
CA LEU A 15 -17.67 -2.35 -32.47
C LEU A 15 -18.26 -2.67 -31.09
N PHE A 16 -19.18 -3.64 -31.01
CA PHE A 16 -19.77 -4.10 -29.74
C PHE A 16 -18.81 -4.98 -28.92
N LEU A 17 -17.91 -5.73 -29.59
CA LEU A 17 -16.93 -6.61 -28.92
C LEU A 17 -15.76 -5.82 -28.31
N VAL A 18 -15.41 -4.64 -28.85
CA VAL A 18 -14.34 -3.78 -28.32
C VAL A 18 -14.79 -3.00 -27.07
N LEU A 19 -16.09 -2.78 -26.87
CA LEU A 19 -16.60 -2.11 -25.66
C LEU A 19 -16.57 -2.99 -24.39
N THR A 20 -16.38 -4.30 -24.51
CA THR A 20 -16.36 -5.23 -23.36
C THR A 20 -14.97 -5.50 -22.78
N ILE A 21 -13.91 -4.97 -23.39
CA ILE A 21 -12.50 -5.19 -23.00
C ILE A 21 -11.85 -3.86 -22.65
N ASN A 22 -12.34 -3.15 -21.64
CA ASN A 22 -11.59 -2.10 -20.92
C ASN A 22 -12.35 -1.72 -19.64
N THR A 23 -12.55 -2.68 -18.75
CA THR A 23 -12.63 -2.36 -17.32
C THR A 23 -11.46 -3.05 -16.65
N ASP A 24 -10.26 -2.62 -17.03
CA ASP A 24 -9.21 -2.54 -16.02
C ASP A 24 -9.75 -1.53 -15.01
N ALA A 25 -10.50 -2.04 -14.04
CA ALA A 25 -10.77 -1.31 -12.83
C ALA A 25 -9.39 -1.04 -12.25
N PHE A 26 -8.83 0.14 -12.55
CA PHE A 26 -7.69 0.67 -11.83
C PHE A 26 -8.02 0.42 -10.35
N SER A 27 -7.21 -0.39 -9.69
CA SER A 27 -7.35 -0.58 -8.24
C SER A 27 -7.26 0.82 -7.66
N VAL A 28 -8.42 1.33 -7.25
CA VAL A 28 -8.53 2.66 -6.67
C VAL A 28 -7.97 2.47 -5.28
N ASP A 29 -6.76 2.96 -5.05
CA ASP A 29 -6.22 3.03 -3.71
C ASP A 29 -6.98 4.09 -2.92
N THR A 30 -8.09 3.70 -2.30
CA THR A 30 -8.94 4.63 -1.54
C THR A 30 -8.20 5.20 -0.33
N CYS A 31 -7.15 4.53 0.14
CA CYS A 31 -6.32 5.02 1.24
C CYS A 31 -5.65 6.33 0.80
N VAL A 32 -4.95 6.30 -0.34
CA VAL A 32 -4.27 7.47 -0.89
C VAL A 32 -5.26 8.53 -1.36
N ASP A 33 -6.34 8.12 -2.02
CA ASP A 33 -7.31 9.06 -2.57
C ASP A 33 -8.03 9.88 -1.50
N CYS A 34 -8.32 9.28 -0.35
CA CYS A 34 -8.85 10.00 0.79
C CYS A 34 -7.73 10.76 1.54
N HIS A 35 -6.62 10.10 1.88
CA HIS A 35 -5.61 10.66 2.78
C HIS A 35 -4.68 11.71 2.15
N LYS A 36 -4.70 11.88 0.81
CA LYS A 36 -4.04 13.02 0.15
C LYS A 36 -4.69 14.37 0.41
N ASP A 37 -5.91 14.38 0.95
CA ASP A 37 -6.70 15.59 1.15
C ASP A 37 -6.00 16.57 2.11
N LYS A 38 -5.86 17.82 1.66
CA LYS A 38 -5.22 18.91 2.39
C LYS A 38 -5.91 19.22 3.72
N LYS A 39 -7.18 18.84 3.92
CA LYS A 39 -7.87 18.98 5.22
C LYS A 39 -7.12 18.28 6.36
N PHE A 40 -6.40 17.21 6.06
CA PHE A 40 -5.63 16.48 7.07
C PHE A 40 -4.44 17.28 7.60
N ARG A 41 -4.00 18.36 6.94
CA ARG A 41 -3.01 19.29 7.52
C ARG A 41 -3.43 19.84 8.89
N VAL A 42 -4.74 20.00 9.09
CA VAL A 42 -5.31 20.52 10.33
C VAL A 42 -5.96 19.40 11.15
N GLN A 43 -6.69 18.49 10.50
CA GLN A 43 -7.42 17.43 11.21
C GLN A 43 -6.53 16.32 11.74
N ASN A 44 -5.43 16.00 11.04
CA ASN A 44 -4.47 14.99 11.44
C ASN A 44 -3.13 15.22 10.73
N LYS A 45 -2.35 16.19 11.22
CA LYS A 45 -1.10 16.62 10.57
C LYS A 45 -0.15 15.45 10.33
N LYS A 46 -0.02 14.54 11.30
CA LYS A 46 0.86 13.37 11.22
C LYS A 46 0.52 12.47 10.02
N LEU A 47 -0.77 12.20 9.80
CA LEU A 47 -1.24 11.47 8.62
C LEU A 47 -0.87 12.20 7.32
N PHE A 48 -1.13 13.51 7.26
CA PHE A 48 -0.82 14.30 6.07
C PHE A 48 0.68 14.31 5.78
N ASP A 49 1.52 14.46 6.81
CA ASP A 49 2.98 14.42 6.69
C ASP A 49 3.45 13.06 6.16
N TYR A 50 2.87 11.95 6.64
CA TYR A 50 3.18 10.62 6.12
C TYR A 50 2.81 10.46 4.65
N TYR A 51 1.63 10.92 4.23
CA TYR A 51 1.26 10.93 2.82
C TYR A 51 2.27 11.74 1.99
N THR A 52 2.67 12.93 2.45
CA THR A 52 3.64 13.75 1.72
C THR A 52 5.03 13.13 1.64
N ASN A 53 5.46 12.43 2.69
CA ASN A 53 6.75 11.73 2.71
C ASN A 53 6.72 10.45 1.85
N TRP A 54 5.56 9.79 1.78
CA TRP A 54 5.34 8.62 0.92
C TRP A 54 5.29 8.99 -0.54
N LYS A 55 4.58 10.07 -0.91
CA LYS A 55 4.40 10.45 -2.30
C LYS A 55 5.74 10.81 -2.95
N GLY A 56 6.11 10.09 -4.00
CA GLY A 56 7.39 10.20 -4.70
C GLY A 56 8.55 9.43 -4.05
N SER A 57 8.31 8.72 -2.94
CA SER A 57 9.31 7.80 -2.36
C SER A 57 9.55 6.59 -3.25
N ILE A 58 10.60 5.82 -2.95
CA ILE A 58 10.87 4.57 -3.65
C ILE A 58 9.72 3.57 -3.53
N HIS A 59 8.98 3.60 -2.40
CA HIS A 59 7.83 2.74 -2.19
C HIS A 59 6.61 3.17 -3.03
N ASP A 60 6.31 4.48 -3.15
CA ASP A 60 5.26 4.96 -4.06
C ASP A 60 5.61 4.64 -5.51
N VAL A 61 6.86 4.87 -5.92
CA VAL A 61 7.33 4.54 -7.28
C VAL A 61 7.26 3.04 -7.56
N ALA A 62 7.50 2.19 -6.55
CA ALA A 62 7.38 0.75 -6.65
C ALA A 62 5.93 0.23 -6.52
N GLY A 63 4.94 1.12 -6.37
CA GLY A 63 3.53 0.73 -6.24
C GLY A 63 3.14 0.15 -4.88
N VAL A 64 3.97 0.34 -3.84
CA VAL A 64 3.67 -0.06 -2.47
C VAL A 64 2.82 1.02 -1.80
N SER A 65 1.62 0.63 -1.39
CA SER A 65 0.62 1.51 -0.78
C SER A 65 0.64 1.46 0.75
N CYS A 66 -0.12 2.38 1.36
CA CYS A 66 -0.40 2.48 2.78
C CYS A 66 -0.76 1.13 3.41
N HIS A 67 -1.66 0.37 2.76
CA HIS A 67 -2.21 -0.85 3.32
C HIS A 67 -1.22 -2.02 3.36
N ASP A 68 -0.21 -2.03 2.48
CA ASP A 68 0.83 -3.06 2.43
C ASP A 68 1.66 -3.08 3.71
N CYS A 69 1.72 -1.94 4.40
CA CYS A 69 2.36 -1.81 5.71
C CYS A 69 1.37 -1.69 6.86
N HIS A 70 0.30 -0.93 6.71
CA HIS A 70 -0.58 -0.57 7.82
C HIS A 70 -1.86 -1.42 7.94
N GLY A 71 -2.10 -2.36 7.01
CA GLY A 71 -3.38 -3.06 6.89
C GLY A 71 -4.48 -2.14 6.37
N GLY A 72 -5.73 -2.55 6.54
CA GLY A 72 -6.86 -1.89 5.90
C GLY A 72 -7.34 -2.63 4.66
N ASN A 73 -8.34 -2.05 4.00
CA ASN A 73 -8.86 -2.50 2.72
C ASN A 73 -8.93 -1.30 1.76
N PRO A 74 -8.02 -1.23 0.77
CA PRO A 74 -7.96 -0.11 -0.17
C PRO A 74 -9.14 -0.07 -1.15
N ASP A 75 -9.97 -1.11 -1.23
CA ASP A 75 -11.10 -1.16 -2.16
C ASP A 75 -12.40 -0.59 -1.54
N GLN A 76 -12.33 -0.12 -0.29
CA GLN A 76 -13.50 0.35 0.45
C GLN A 76 -13.46 1.87 0.64
N ALA A 77 -14.53 2.56 0.27
CA ALA A 77 -14.66 4.01 0.47
C ALA A 77 -15.17 4.39 1.87
N GLN A 78 -15.91 3.48 2.53
CA GLN A 78 -16.45 3.73 3.87
C GLN A 78 -15.34 3.57 4.90
N LYS A 79 -15.16 4.58 5.76
CA LYS A 79 -14.05 4.64 6.72
C LYS A 79 -13.93 3.37 7.56
N GLU A 80 -15.05 2.88 8.09
CA GLU A 80 -15.11 1.73 8.98
C GLU A 80 -14.69 0.44 8.25
N LYS A 81 -15.01 0.34 6.95
CA LYS A 81 -14.64 -0.81 6.11
C LYS A 81 -13.21 -0.71 5.57
N ALA A 82 -12.73 0.51 5.30
CA ALA A 82 -11.37 0.77 4.83
C ALA A 82 -10.32 0.54 5.91
N HIS A 83 -10.64 0.83 7.18
CA HIS A 83 -9.71 0.68 8.31
C HIS A 83 -9.83 -0.67 9.02
N VAL A 84 -10.44 -1.69 8.40
CA VAL A 84 -10.44 -3.05 8.96
C VAL A 84 -9.02 -3.58 9.06
N LYS A 85 -8.64 -4.14 10.21
CA LYS A 85 -7.25 -4.59 10.49
C LYS A 85 -6.19 -3.47 10.38
N HIS A 86 -6.61 -2.21 10.38
CA HIS A 86 -5.70 -1.09 10.61
C HIS A 86 -5.57 -0.87 12.12
N HIS A 87 -4.38 -1.13 12.64
CA HIS A 87 -4.11 -1.02 14.08
C HIS A 87 -3.08 0.08 14.35
N SER A 88 -3.24 0.76 15.49
CA SER A 88 -2.26 1.74 16.00
C SER A 88 -0.86 1.13 16.04
N HIS A 89 0.18 1.92 15.78
CA HIS A 89 1.57 1.44 15.88
C HIS A 89 1.97 1.00 17.30
N ALA A 90 1.16 1.31 18.31
CA ALA A 90 1.33 0.89 19.69
C ALA A 90 0.64 -0.45 20.01
N ASP A 91 -0.21 -0.95 19.12
CA ASP A 91 -0.92 -2.22 19.25
C ASP A 91 0.00 -3.36 18.79
N GLU A 92 0.14 -4.41 19.62
CA GLU A 92 0.98 -5.57 19.31
C GLU A 92 0.48 -6.38 18.10
N SER A 93 -0.79 -6.25 17.73
CA SER A 93 -1.36 -6.84 16.51
C SER A 93 -1.07 -6.04 15.24
N SER A 94 -0.53 -4.82 15.38
CA SER A 94 -0.21 -3.97 14.24
C SER A 94 0.95 -4.51 13.43
N MET A 95 0.80 -4.47 12.10
CA MET A 95 1.86 -4.83 11.15
C MET A 95 3.08 -3.92 11.28
N VAL A 96 2.91 -2.68 11.75
CA VAL A 96 3.98 -1.70 11.98
C VAL A 96 4.40 -1.60 13.45
N PHE A 97 3.91 -2.50 14.31
CA PHE A 97 4.44 -2.61 15.66
C PHE A 97 5.94 -2.90 15.61
N TYR A 98 6.73 -2.32 16.51
CA TYR A 98 8.19 -2.33 16.42
C TYR A 98 8.81 -3.74 16.43
N LYS A 99 8.11 -4.74 17.00
CA LYS A 99 8.48 -6.17 16.95
C LYS A 99 7.83 -6.96 15.80
N ASN A 100 7.04 -6.33 14.94
CA ASN A 100 6.39 -6.99 13.80
C ASN A 100 6.89 -6.44 12.46
N ILE A 101 7.27 -5.15 12.42
CA ILE A 101 7.56 -4.41 11.20
C ILE A 101 8.60 -5.06 10.31
N HIS A 102 9.62 -5.71 10.88
CA HIS A 102 10.65 -6.42 10.13
C HIS A 102 10.10 -7.60 9.32
N GLY A 103 9.10 -8.32 9.86
CA GLY A 103 8.42 -9.37 9.10
C GLY A 103 7.62 -8.80 7.93
N ASN A 104 7.07 -7.60 8.09
CA ASN A 104 6.39 -6.92 6.99
C ASN A 104 7.37 -6.46 5.91
N CYS A 105 8.49 -5.85 6.28
CA CYS A 105 9.57 -5.50 5.34
C CYS A 105 10.08 -6.76 4.61
N GLY A 106 10.17 -7.89 5.30
CA GLY A 106 10.63 -9.16 4.77
C GLY A 106 9.76 -9.76 3.66
N LYS A 107 8.51 -9.32 3.49
CA LYS A 107 7.65 -9.77 2.37
C LYS A 107 8.20 -9.36 1.00
N CYS A 108 8.95 -8.26 0.95
CA CYS A 108 9.58 -7.77 -0.29
C CYS A 108 11.11 -7.75 -0.17
N HIS A 109 11.66 -7.60 1.03
CA HIS A 109 13.10 -7.56 1.31
C HIS A 109 13.59 -8.87 1.96
N GLU A 110 13.21 -10.01 1.41
CA GLU A 110 13.43 -11.35 1.98
C GLU A 110 14.88 -11.60 2.39
N LYS A 111 15.84 -11.31 1.49
CA LYS A 111 17.27 -11.56 1.74
C LYS A 111 17.80 -10.73 2.92
N VAL A 112 17.45 -9.45 2.98
CA VAL A 112 17.88 -8.56 4.06
C VAL A 112 17.20 -8.96 5.37
N TYR A 113 15.92 -9.33 5.32
CA TYR A 113 15.19 -9.85 6.46
C TYR A 113 15.82 -11.11 7.04
N GLY A 114 16.21 -12.07 6.20
CA GLY A 114 16.92 -13.29 6.61
C GLY A 114 18.20 -12.98 7.39
N ASN A 115 19.03 -12.06 6.87
CA ASN A 115 20.23 -11.62 7.58
C ASN A 115 19.90 -10.87 8.88
N PHE A 116 18.83 -10.06 8.88
CA PHE A 116 18.44 -9.25 10.03
C PHE A 116 18.00 -10.12 11.20
N ILE A 117 17.20 -11.17 10.98
CA ILE A 117 16.71 -12.04 12.06
C ILE A 117 17.84 -12.85 12.72
N GLU A 118 18.94 -13.06 12.03
CA GLU A 118 20.14 -13.70 12.59
C GLU A 118 21.00 -12.73 13.42
N SER A 119 20.81 -11.42 13.24
CA SER A 119 21.62 -10.38 13.87
C SER A 119 21.40 -10.23 15.38
N LYS A 120 22.37 -9.62 16.06
CA LYS A 120 22.24 -9.23 17.48
C LYS A 120 21.13 -8.18 17.68
N HIS A 121 20.88 -7.32 16.68
CA HIS A 121 19.83 -6.31 16.74
C HIS A 121 18.47 -6.94 16.94
N TYR A 122 18.11 -7.88 16.06
CA TYR A 122 16.84 -8.60 16.12
C TYR A 122 16.73 -9.45 17.39
N LYS A 123 17.76 -10.25 17.68
CA LYS A 123 17.77 -11.14 18.86
C LYS A 123 17.57 -10.35 20.16
N ASN A 124 18.21 -9.18 20.31
CA ASN A 124 18.04 -8.35 21.50
C ASN A 124 16.66 -7.67 21.53
N LEU A 125 16.19 -7.18 20.38
CA LEU A 125 14.87 -6.56 20.23
C LEU A 125 13.75 -7.53 20.67
N ILE A 126 13.76 -8.76 20.16
CA ILE A 126 12.74 -9.76 20.50
C ILE A 126 12.84 -10.18 21.97
N LYS A 127 14.06 -10.44 22.47
CA LYS A 127 14.27 -10.91 23.85
C LYS A 127 13.92 -9.86 24.91
N THR A 128 14.24 -8.60 24.66
CA THR A 128 14.21 -7.56 25.71
C THR A 128 13.26 -6.40 25.42
N GLY A 129 12.71 -6.33 24.20
CA GLY A 129 12.00 -5.13 23.72
C GLY A 129 12.92 -3.95 23.41
N ARG A 130 14.25 -4.13 23.51
CA ARG A 130 15.24 -3.08 23.26
C ARG A 130 16.13 -3.46 22.09
N GLY A 131 16.17 -2.63 21.06
CA GLY A 131 16.99 -2.86 19.87
C GLY A 131 16.42 -2.10 18.68
N PRO A 132 17.23 -1.82 17.65
CA PRO A 132 16.73 -1.13 16.47
C PRO A 132 15.82 -2.05 15.66
N ALA A 133 14.75 -1.48 15.12
CA ALA A 133 13.97 -2.06 14.03
C ALA A 133 14.47 -1.50 12.68
N CYS A 134 13.97 -2.02 11.55
CA CYS A 134 14.36 -1.56 10.22
C CYS A 134 14.24 -0.02 10.08
N VAL A 135 13.11 0.52 10.52
CA VAL A 135 12.82 1.97 10.46
C VAL A 135 13.62 2.81 11.45
N THR A 136 14.29 2.20 12.44
CA THR A 136 15.18 2.93 13.36
C THR A 136 16.37 3.52 12.62
N CYS A 137 16.88 2.83 11.59
CA CYS A 137 18.00 3.30 10.78
C CYS A 137 17.55 3.80 9.41
N HIS A 138 16.58 3.14 8.77
CA HIS A 138 16.12 3.50 7.41
C HIS A 138 15.08 4.63 7.40
N GLY A 139 14.63 5.09 8.56
CA GLY A 139 13.50 6.00 8.66
C GLY A 139 12.18 5.34 8.30
N SER A 140 11.09 6.08 8.43
CA SER A 140 9.74 5.62 8.08
C SER A 140 9.39 6.08 6.67
N VAL A 141 8.69 5.22 5.91
CA VAL A 141 8.01 5.55 4.65
C VAL A 141 8.93 5.78 3.43
N VAL A 142 10.02 6.53 3.57
CA VAL A 142 10.85 6.96 2.43
C VAL A 142 12.01 6.00 2.12
N THR A 143 12.50 5.27 3.14
CA THR A 143 13.69 4.40 3.15
C THR A 143 14.70 4.67 2.03
N ASN A 144 15.26 5.88 2.03
CA ASN A 144 16.42 6.21 1.20
C ASN A 144 17.67 5.82 2.01
N VAL A 145 18.21 4.64 1.75
CA VAL A 145 19.52 4.22 2.26
C VAL A 145 20.29 3.56 1.13
#